data_AF-A0A0B8QKM4-F1
#
_entry.id   AF-A0A0B8QKM4-F1
#
_cell.length_a   1.000
_cell.length_b   1.000
_cell.length_c   1.000
_cell.angle_alpha   90.00
_cell.angle_beta   90.00
_cell.angle_gamma   90.00
#
_symmetry.space_group_name_H-M   'P 1'
#
loop_
_entity.id
_entity.type
_entity.pdbx_description
1 polymer ?
#
loop_
_entity_poly.entity_id
_entity_poly.type
_entity_poly.pdbx_seq_one_letter_code
_entity_poly.pdbx_strand_id
1 'polypeptide(L)'
;MYQRNYAWGEGEINQLIQDVQDYQHHKPNQPYYIGTLVVFERSDGQFEVIDGQQRFTTLTLLAFALKRISEGNISIESKSSASQSIDMSWYDAPNLDFESRQISSDTFAALKQGVALEHLKNDDFNLDVVEGYHLLEKGLLALGNKLGDFCVYLFNQVEIARVSVPKDTDLNHYFEVMNNRGEQLEKHEVVKARLMSVLNDIEDKDEREQSIDVLAKVWDATANMERYIQYGFSKADRHELFGKTTGASLPHKVLKMCKASLPMVSSNPRTEQSLMFLFVCVTC
;
A
#
# COMPACT_ATOMS: atom_id res chain seq x y z
N MET A 1 -6.86 8.32 -7.01
CA MET A 1 -6.24 7.08 -6.49
C MET A 1 -6.46 7.01 -5.00
N TYR A 2 -7.05 5.90 -4.54
CA TYR A 2 -7.46 5.70 -3.15
C TYR A 2 -6.46 4.86 -2.34
N GLN A 3 -5.18 4.79 -2.72
CA GLN A 3 -4.20 3.91 -2.05
C GLN A 3 -3.51 4.61 -0.86
N ARG A 4 -3.58 4.00 0.33
CA ARG A 4 -2.87 4.41 1.56
C ARG A 4 -1.57 3.62 1.77
N ASN A 5 -0.55 4.25 2.35
CA ASN A 5 0.70 3.57 2.70
C ASN A 5 0.40 2.44 3.68
N TYR A 6 1.06 1.30 3.50
CA TYR A 6 0.96 0.24 4.49
C TYR A 6 1.43 0.79 5.83
N ALA A 7 0.64 0.62 6.89
CA ALA A 7 0.88 1.27 8.18
C ALA A 7 0.63 0.36 9.38
N TRP A 8 0.18 -0.88 9.16
CA TRP A 8 0.01 -1.84 10.25
C TRP A 8 1.36 -2.21 10.87
N GLY A 9 1.48 -1.98 12.17
CA GLY A 9 2.65 -2.28 12.98
C GLY A 9 2.44 -3.51 13.87
N GLU A 10 3.26 -3.61 14.91
CA GLU A 10 3.26 -4.76 15.83
C GLU A 10 1.91 -4.95 16.53
N GLY A 11 1.20 -3.87 16.86
CA GLY A 11 -0.09 -3.92 17.54
C GLY A 11 -1.17 -4.60 16.69
N GLU A 12 -1.40 -4.11 15.47
CA GLU A 12 -2.43 -4.61 14.56
C GLU A 12 -2.12 -6.05 14.11
N ILE A 13 -0.85 -6.34 13.82
CA ILE A 13 -0.41 -7.67 13.39
C ILE A 13 -0.59 -8.70 14.51
N ASN A 14 -0.15 -8.39 15.72
CA ASN A 14 -0.32 -9.30 16.86
C ASN A 14 -1.79 -9.51 17.17
N GLN A 15 -2.60 -8.44 17.09
CA GLN A 15 -4.04 -8.55 17.30
C GLN A 15 -4.69 -9.49 16.27
N LEU A 16 -4.35 -9.38 14.99
CA LEU A 16 -4.86 -10.27 13.94
C LEU A 16 -4.54 -11.74 14.27
N ILE A 17 -3.28 -12.05 14.60
CA ILE A 17 -2.87 -13.42 14.92
C ILE A 17 -3.60 -13.92 16.17
N GLN A 18 -3.65 -13.10 17.22
CA GLN A 18 -4.30 -13.44 18.48
C GLN A 18 -5.80 -13.68 18.30
N ASP A 19 -6.50 -12.85 17.54
CA ASP A 19 -7.93 -13.00 17.30
C ASP A 19 -8.25 -14.31 16.58
N VAL A 20 -7.47 -14.66 15.55
CA VAL A 20 -7.63 -15.93 14.83
C VAL A 20 -7.40 -17.10 15.79
N GLN A 21 -6.38 -17.04 16.65
CA GLN A 21 -6.17 -18.06 17.67
C GLN A 21 -7.33 -18.12 18.66
N ASP A 22 -7.81 -16.99 19.17
CA ASP A 22 -8.87 -16.97 20.17
C ASP A 22 -10.17 -17.54 19.61
N TYR A 23 -10.53 -17.19 18.38
CA TYR A 23 -11.68 -17.76 17.69
C TYR A 23 -11.52 -19.26 17.42
N GLN A 24 -10.34 -19.71 17.01
CA GLN A 24 -10.04 -21.13 16.87
C GLN A 24 -10.26 -21.89 18.18
N HIS A 25 -9.82 -21.37 19.32
CA HIS A 25 -9.94 -22.06 20.62
C HIS A 25 -11.37 -22.04 21.16
N HIS A 26 -12.09 -20.92 21.04
CA HIS A 26 -13.41 -20.75 21.64
C HIS A 26 -14.56 -21.19 20.72
N LYS A 27 -14.36 -21.10 19.40
CA LYS A 27 -15.39 -21.31 18.37
C LYS A 27 -14.81 -22.02 17.12
N PRO A 28 -14.21 -23.22 17.26
CA PRO A 28 -13.47 -23.89 16.17
C PRO A 28 -14.30 -24.19 14.91
N ASN A 29 -15.63 -24.31 15.05
CA ASN A 29 -16.54 -24.64 13.95
C ASN A 29 -17.37 -23.42 13.48
N GLN A 30 -17.03 -22.21 13.91
CA GLN A 30 -17.70 -20.99 13.45
C GLN A 30 -16.76 -20.16 12.59
N PRO A 31 -17.27 -19.54 11.52
CA PRO A 31 -16.49 -18.62 10.72
C PRO A 31 -16.11 -17.39 11.54
N TYR A 32 -14.85 -16.98 11.45
CA TYR A 32 -14.34 -15.72 12.00
C TYR A 32 -14.32 -14.65 10.91
N TYR A 33 -15.21 -13.67 11.04
CA TYR A 33 -15.29 -12.53 10.14
C TYR A 33 -14.27 -11.46 10.51
N ILE A 34 -13.21 -11.34 9.71
CA ILE A 34 -12.14 -10.35 9.94
C ILE A 34 -12.46 -8.97 9.37
N GLY A 35 -13.60 -8.83 8.68
CA GLY A 35 -14.14 -7.56 8.20
C GLY A 35 -14.63 -7.61 6.76
N THR A 36 -14.81 -6.42 6.18
CA THR A 36 -15.26 -6.22 4.79
C THR A 36 -14.09 -5.76 3.92
N LEU A 37 -14.06 -6.22 2.67
CA LEU A 37 -13.25 -5.71 1.58
C LEU A 37 -14.20 -5.02 0.60
N VAL A 38 -14.21 -3.69 0.62
CA VAL A 38 -15.07 -2.92 -0.29
C VAL A 38 -14.33 -2.72 -1.59
N VAL A 39 -14.95 -3.11 -2.70
CA VAL A 39 -14.34 -3.08 -4.02
C VAL A 39 -15.21 -2.34 -5.03
N PHE A 40 -14.57 -1.77 -6.04
CA PHE A 40 -15.20 -1.28 -7.24
C PHE A 40 -14.82 -2.19 -8.40
N GLU A 41 -15.83 -2.74 -9.10
CA GLU A 41 -15.60 -3.59 -10.26
C GLU A 41 -15.37 -2.74 -11.51
N ARG A 42 -14.15 -2.80 -12.04
CA ARG A 42 -13.74 -2.14 -13.28
C ARG A 42 -14.34 -2.87 -14.49
N SER A 43 -14.38 -2.17 -15.63
CA SER A 43 -14.96 -2.71 -16.87
C SER A 43 -14.20 -3.90 -17.46
N ASP A 44 -12.94 -4.08 -17.07
CA ASP A 44 -12.07 -5.20 -17.46
C ASP A 44 -12.20 -6.43 -16.55
N GLY A 45 -13.11 -6.39 -15.57
CA GLY A 45 -13.33 -7.46 -14.59
C GLY A 45 -12.35 -7.46 -13.42
N GLN A 46 -11.46 -6.47 -13.33
CA GLN A 46 -10.61 -6.28 -12.16
C GLN A 46 -11.37 -5.57 -11.03
N PHE A 47 -10.91 -5.77 -9.80
CA PHE A 47 -11.50 -5.14 -8.61
C PHE A 47 -10.51 -4.13 -8.03
N GLU A 48 -10.94 -2.86 -7.93
CA GLU A 48 -10.21 -1.83 -7.21
C GLU A 48 -10.64 -1.83 -5.75
N VAL A 49 -9.69 -1.98 -4.83
CA VAL A 49 -9.99 -2.00 -3.39
C VAL A 49 -10.18 -0.56 -2.89
N ILE A 50 -11.39 -0.24 -2.45
CA ILE A 50 -11.77 1.07 -1.91
C ILE A 50 -11.59 1.12 -0.39
N ASP A 51 -11.84 0.01 0.30
CA ASP A 51 -11.62 -0.15 1.75
C ASP A 51 -11.14 -1.56 2.10
N GLY A 52 -10.41 -1.67 3.22
CA GLY A 52 -9.78 -2.91 3.66
C GLY A 52 -8.40 -3.14 3.05
N GLN A 53 -7.76 -2.10 2.49
CA GLN A 53 -6.44 -2.18 1.85
C GLN A 53 -5.36 -2.72 2.78
N GLN A 54 -5.25 -2.22 4.01
CA GLN A 54 -4.28 -2.69 5.00
C GLN A 54 -4.46 -4.18 5.26
N ARG A 55 -5.68 -4.58 5.61
CA ARG A 55 -6.04 -5.98 5.88
C ARG A 55 -5.70 -6.90 4.70
N PHE A 56 -6.08 -6.52 3.49
CA PHE A 56 -5.82 -7.34 2.30
C PHE A 56 -4.32 -7.44 2.00
N THR A 57 -3.58 -6.35 2.22
CA THR A 57 -2.12 -6.32 2.11
C THR A 57 -1.47 -7.25 3.15
N THR A 58 -1.87 -7.15 4.43
CA THR A 58 -1.38 -8.02 5.52
C THR A 58 -1.69 -9.50 5.27
N LEU A 59 -2.88 -9.84 4.78
CA LEU A 59 -3.22 -11.22 4.42
C LEU A 59 -2.34 -11.76 3.29
N THR A 60 -1.99 -10.90 2.33
CA THR A 60 -1.06 -11.26 1.25
C THR A 60 0.36 -11.50 1.77
N LEU A 61 0.85 -10.64 2.68
CA LEU A 61 2.14 -10.83 3.35
C LEU A 61 2.16 -12.08 4.24
N LEU A 62 1.06 -12.35 4.94
CA LEU A 62 0.87 -13.55 5.76
C LEU A 62 1.01 -14.81 4.90
N ALA A 63 0.39 -14.83 3.72
CA ALA A 63 0.51 -15.94 2.77
C ALA A 63 1.95 -16.13 2.27
N PHE A 64 2.70 -15.05 2.02
CA PHE A 64 4.13 -15.15 1.68
C PHE A 64 4.95 -15.78 2.80
N ALA A 65 4.76 -15.32 4.04
CA ALA A 65 5.47 -15.86 5.20
C ALA A 65 5.15 -17.35 5.42
N LEU A 66 3.87 -17.74 5.33
CA LEU A 66 3.43 -19.13 5.42
C LEU A 66 4.01 -20.01 4.30
N LYS A 67 4.06 -19.51 3.07
CA LYS A 67 4.69 -20.22 1.95
C LYS A 67 6.16 -20.47 2.22
N ARG A 68 6.89 -19.46 2.68
CA ARG A 68 8.30 -19.57 3.01
C ARG A 68 8.57 -20.57 4.15
N ILE A 69 7.71 -20.60 5.17
CA ILE A 69 7.77 -21.62 6.24
C ILE A 69 7.48 -23.02 5.68
N SER A 70 6.46 -23.16 4.81
CA SER A 70 6.08 -24.46 4.21
C SER A 70 7.18 -25.07 3.33
N GLU A 71 7.97 -24.23 2.66
CA GLU A 71 9.10 -24.63 1.82
C GLU A 71 10.36 -24.96 2.65
N GLY A 72 10.33 -24.75 3.97
CA GLY A 72 11.46 -25.00 4.87
C GLY A 72 12.55 -23.92 4.81
N ASN A 73 12.28 -22.78 4.16
CA ASN A 73 13.21 -21.65 4.06
C ASN A 73 13.38 -20.90 5.39
N ILE A 74 12.44 -21.08 6.32
CA ILE A 74 12.50 -20.59 7.71
C ILE A 74 12.01 -21.71 8.63
N SER A 75 12.79 -22.03 9.64
CA SER A 75 12.52 -23.13 10.56
C SER A 75 11.94 -22.65 11.90
N ILE A 76 10.86 -23.31 12.33
CA ILE A 76 10.30 -23.18 13.68
C ILE A 76 11.27 -23.88 14.64
N GLU A 77 11.80 -23.18 15.65
CA GLU A 77 12.78 -23.72 16.61
C GLU A 77 12.21 -24.82 17.55
N SER A 78 11.00 -25.31 17.33
CA SER A 78 10.37 -26.30 18.21
C SER A 78 11.07 -27.66 18.05
N LYS A 79 11.61 -28.16 19.18
CA LYS A 79 12.32 -29.45 19.36
C LYS A 79 11.48 -30.71 19.09
N SER A 80 10.36 -30.62 18.39
CA SER A 80 9.46 -31.73 18.09
C SER A 80 9.43 -31.98 16.59
N SER A 81 9.92 -33.15 16.20
CA SER A 81 10.10 -33.69 14.84
C SER A 81 8.81 -33.90 14.03
N ALA A 82 7.71 -33.24 14.39
CA ALA A 82 6.50 -33.17 13.61
C ALA A 82 6.47 -31.80 12.94
N SER A 83 7.22 -31.63 11.86
CA SER A 83 6.98 -30.57 10.90
C SER A 83 5.54 -30.75 10.40
N GLN A 84 4.58 -30.06 11.01
CA GLN A 84 3.23 -29.98 10.45
C GLN A 84 3.39 -29.34 9.08
N SER A 85 3.23 -30.15 8.03
CA SER A 85 3.28 -29.70 6.65
C SER A 85 2.13 -28.73 6.43
N ILE A 86 2.43 -27.45 6.31
CA ILE A 86 1.45 -26.45 5.89
C ILE A 86 1.29 -26.61 4.38
N ASP A 87 0.08 -26.93 3.92
CA ASP A 87 -0.20 -26.98 2.48
C ASP A 87 -0.44 -25.57 1.96
N MET A 88 0.51 -25.07 1.16
CA MET A 88 0.45 -23.80 0.44
C MET A 88 0.39 -23.99 -1.08
N SER A 89 0.12 -25.21 -1.55
CA SER A 89 0.06 -25.53 -3.00
C SER A 89 -1.06 -24.80 -3.74
N TRP A 90 -2.07 -24.32 -3.02
CA TRP A 90 -3.15 -23.50 -3.55
C TRP A 90 -2.76 -22.04 -3.83
N TYR A 91 -1.58 -21.59 -3.37
CA TYR A 91 -1.15 -20.19 -3.45
C TYR A 91 0.08 -19.99 -4.34
N ASP A 92 -0.17 -19.73 -5.62
CA ASP A 92 0.88 -19.54 -6.65
C ASP A 92 1.22 -18.06 -6.90
N ALA A 93 0.21 -17.21 -6.91
CA ALA A 93 0.35 -15.80 -7.22
C ALA A 93 -0.49 -14.92 -6.28
N PRO A 94 0.03 -13.74 -5.89
CA PRO A 94 -0.77 -12.76 -5.17
C PRO A 94 -1.87 -12.21 -6.09
N ASN A 95 -3.07 -12.07 -5.55
CA ASN A 95 -4.19 -11.40 -6.21
C ASN A 95 -4.23 -9.90 -5.85
N LEU A 96 -3.05 -9.28 -5.74
CA LEU A 96 -2.87 -7.89 -5.33
C LEU A 96 -1.85 -7.24 -6.26
N ASP A 97 -2.21 -6.09 -6.81
CA ASP A 97 -1.34 -5.23 -7.61
C ASP A 97 -1.45 -3.78 -7.14
N PHE A 98 -0.38 -3.01 -7.28
CA PHE A 98 -0.33 -1.60 -6.91
C PHE A 98 -0.14 -0.71 -8.15
N GLU A 99 -1.24 -0.16 -8.66
CA GLU A 99 -1.29 0.64 -9.91
C GLU A 99 -0.33 1.86 -9.96
N SER A 100 0.11 2.41 -8.83
CA SER A 100 0.87 3.67 -8.76
C SER A 100 2.03 3.62 -7.78
N ARG A 101 2.34 2.46 -7.23
CA ARG A 101 3.31 2.34 -6.13
C ARG A 101 4.37 1.32 -6.48
N GLN A 102 5.20 1.69 -7.46
CA GLN A 102 6.25 0.82 -7.95
C GLN A 102 7.15 0.28 -6.83
N ILE A 103 7.53 1.12 -5.86
CA ILE A 103 8.32 0.69 -4.69
C ILE A 103 7.61 -0.42 -3.90
N SER A 104 6.29 -0.32 -3.71
CA SER A 104 5.52 -1.36 -3.00
C SER A 104 5.42 -2.64 -3.85
N SER A 105 5.17 -2.51 -5.16
CA SER A 105 5.18 -3.64 -6.09
C SER A 105 6.52 -4.37 -6.10
N ASP A 106 7.62 -3.63 -6.17
CA ASP A 106 8.98 -4.17 -6.17
C ASP A 106 9.31 -4.86 -4.83
N THR A 107 8.88 -4.26 -3.72
CA THR A 107 9.00 -4.87 -2.38
C THR A 107 8.25 -6.19 -2.30
N PHE A 108 7.00 -6.25 -2.80
CA PHE A 108 6.20 -7.47 -2.83
C PHE A 108 6.84 -8.55 -3.71
N ALA A 109 7.35 -8.17 -4.87
CA ALA A 109 8.07 -9.09 -5.75
C ALA A 109 9.33 -9.67 -5.09
N ALA A 110 10.11 -8.83 -4.40
CA ALA A 110 11.31 -9.25 -3.71
C ALA A 110 11.01 -10.17 -2.50
N LEU A 111 9.99 -9.84 -1.70
CA LEU A 111 9.53 -10.67 -0.60
C LEU A 111 9.03 -12.03 -1.09
N LYS A 112 8.24 -12.06 -2.18
CA LYS A 112 7.77 -13.31 -2.80
C LYS A 112 8.93 -14.19 -3.28
N GLN A 113 10.00 -13.59 -3.80
CA GLN A 113 11.19 -14.31 -4.24
C GLN A 113 12.08 -14.80 -3.08
N GLY A 114 11.74 -14.45 -1.83
CA GLY A 114 12.51 -14.85 -0.66
C GLY A 114 13.81 -14.06 -0.49
N VAL A 115 13.90 -12.84 -1.04
CA VAL A 115 15.04 -11.96 -0.81
C VAL A 115 15.20 -11.72 0.70
N ALA A 116 16.44 -11.78 1.18
CA ALA A 116 16.75 -11.61 2.59
C ALA A 116 16.40 -10.18 3.05
N LEU A 117 15.78 -10.05 4.23
CA LEU A 117 15.19 -8.79 4.68
C LEU A 117 16.24 -7.69 4.87
N GLU A 118 17.47 -8.05 5.21
CA GLU A 118 18.61 -7.14 5.29
C GLU A 118 18.92 -6.41 3.97
N HIS A 119 18.63 -7.04 2.82
CA HIS A 119 18.81 -6.45 1.51
C HIS A 119 17.63 -5.55 1.10
N LEU A 120 16.52 -5.60 1.83
CA LEU A 120 15.31 -4.81 1.59
C LEU A 120 15.24 -3.57 2.48
N LYS A 121 16.18 -3.39 3.40
CA LYS A 121 16.24 -2.21 4.30
C LYS A 121 17.00 -1.05 3.65
N ASN A 122 16.48 -0.53 2.54
CA ASN A 122 17.03 0.62 1.82
C ASN A 122 15.93 1.45 1.13
N ASP A 123 16.31 2.58 0.53
CA ASP A 123 15.40 3.55 -0.09
C ASP A 123 14.67 3.03 -1.35
N ASP A 124 15.08 1.88 -1.89
CA ASP A 124 14.45 1.28 -3.08
C ASP A 124 13.20 0.44 -2.72
N PHE A 125 12.95 0.22 -1.42
CA PHE A 125 11.86 -0.62 -0.92
C PHE A 125 10.98 0.09 0.11
N ASN A 126 9.76 -0.42 0.27
CA ASN A 126 8.81 0.08 1.25
C ASN A 126 9.12 -0.55 2.61
N LEU A 127 9.75 0.22 3.49
CA LEU A 127 10.19 -0.25 4.81
C LEU A 127 9.03 -0.68 5.71
N ASP A 128 7.86 -0.04 5.61
CA ASP A 128 6.68 -0.40 6.41
C ASP A 128 6.17 -1.80 6.01
N VAL A 129 6.16 -2.10 4.71
CA VAL A 129 5.82 -3.43 4.19
C VAL A 129 6.84 -4.48 4.63
N VAL A 130 8.15 -4.15 4.57
CA VAL A 130 9.22 -5.05 5.02
C VAL A 130 9.10 -5.35 6.50
N GLU A 131 8.84 -4.33 7.32
CA GLU A 131 8.67 -4.49 8.77
C GLU A 131 7.39 -5.27 9.10
N GLY A 132 6.27 -4.97 8.44
CA GLY A 132 5.04 -5.74 8.60
C GLY A 132 5.22 -7.22 8.25
N TYR A 133 5.96 -7.52 7.19
CA TYR A 133 6.31 -8.89 6.83
C TYR A 133 7.21 -9.54 7.89
N HIS A 134 8.21 -8.83 8.41
CA HIS A 134 9.08 -9.33 9.47
C HIS A 134 8.30 -9.67 10.75
N LEU A 135 7.37 -8.80 11.15
CA LEU A 135 6.50 -9.00 12.31
C LEU A 135 5.58 -10.20 12.13
N LEU A 136 5.03 -10.40 10.93
CA LEU A 136 4.25 -11.59 10.58
C LEU A 136 5.08 -12.87 10.69
N GLU A 137 6.30 -12.89 10.13
CA GLU A 137 7.20 -14.05 10.27
C GLU A 137 7.49 -14.36 11.74
N LYS A 138 7.85 -13.35 12.53
CA LYS A 138 8.09 -13.48 13.97
C LYS A 138 6.87 -14.02 14.71
N GLY A 139 5.68 -13.48 14.44
CA GLY A 139 4.42 -13.90 15.04
C GLY A 139 4.06 -15.35 14.70
N LEU A 140 4.21 -15.74 13.43
CA LEU A 140 3.98 -17.11 12.98
C LEU A 140 4.95 -18.12 13.60
N LEU A 141 6.24 -17.78 13.71
CA LEU A 141 7.22 -18.64 14.36
C LEU A 141 6.94 -18.80 15.86
N ALA A 142 6.45 -17.75 16.52
CA ALA A 142 6.07 -17.78 17.93
C ALA A 142 4.89 -18.73 18.21
N LEU A 143 4.07 -19.08 17.20
CA LEU A 143 3.02 -20.10 17.33
C LEU A 143 3.58 -21.50 17.61
N GLY A 144 4.82 -21.78 17.19
CA GLY A 144 5.48 -23.05 17.44
C GLY A 144 4.67 -24.24 16.93
N ASN A 145 4.35 -25.18 17.83
CA ASN A 145 3.58 -26.37 17.54
C ASN A 145 2.09 -26.12 17.24
N LYS A 146 1.59 -24.89 17.46
CA LYS A 146 0.19 -24.51 17.16
C LYS A 146 0.02 -24.03 15.72
N LEU A 147 1.11 -23.83 14.97
CA LEU A 147 1.06 -23.21 13.65
C LEU A 147 0.21 -24.00 12.65
N GLY A 148 0.29 -25.34 12.64
CA GLY A 148 -0.51 -26.13 11.71
C GLY A 148 -2.01 -26.00 11.99
N ASP A 149 -2.42 -26.07 13.25
CA ASP A 149 -3.83 -25.93 13.62
C ASP A 149 -4.33 -24.50 13.34
N PHE A 150 -3.48 -23.49 13.57
CA PHE A 150 -3.74 -22.10 13.19
C PHE A 150 -3.99 -21.97 11.68
N CYS A 151 -3.14 -22.56 10.84
CA CYS A 151 -3.31 -22.53 9.38
C CYS A 151 -4.59 -23.23 8.93
N VAL A 152 -4.93 -24.37 9.52
CA VAL A 152 -6.18 -25.08 9.22
C VAL A 152 -7.39 -24.18 9.54
N TYR A 153 -7.41 -23.49 10.67
CA TYR A 153 -8.49 -22.57 11.01
C TYR A 153 -8.49 -21.34 10.09
N LEU A 154 -7.32 -20.74 9.87
CA LEU A 154 -7.14 -19.58 9.00
C LEU A 154 -7.70 -19.83 7.59
N PHE A 155 -7.41 -20.99 6.98
CA PHE A 155 -7.82 -21.25 5.60
C PHE A 155 -9.28 -21.70 5.46
N ASN A 156 -9.85 -22.34 6.49
CA ASN A 156 -11.19 -22.93 6.39
C ASN A 156 -12.28 -22.14 7.12
N GLN A 157 -11.93 -21.27 8.06
CA GLN A 157 -12.89 -20.60 8.93
C GLN A 157 -12.73 -19.08 8.94
N VAL A 158 -11.60 -18.51 8.50
CA VAL A 158 -11.47 -17.04 8.46
C VAL A 158 -12.07 -16.51 7.16
N GLU A 159 -13.07 -15.63 7.28
CA GLU A 159 -13.81 -15.08 6.16
C GLU A 159 -13.66 -13.55 6.09
N ILE A 160 -13.47 -13.05 4.87
CA ILE A 160 -13.54 -11.62 4.55
C ILE A 160 -14.70 -11.39 3.58
N ALA A 161 -15.61 -10.49 3.94
CA ALA A 161 -16.79 -10.19 3.12
C ALA A 161 -16.41 -9.24 1.98
N ARG A 162 -16.46 -9.68 0.73
CA ARG A 162 -16.26 -8.79 -0.43
C ARG A 162 -17.56 -8.10 -0.80
N VAL A 163 -17.59 -6.77 -0.74
CA VAL A 163 -18.76 -5.94 -1.07
C VAL A 163 -18.42 -5.06 -2.26
N SER A 164 -19.13 -5.24 -3.36
CA SER A 164 -18.99 -4.38 -4.55
C SER A 164 -19.90 -3.17 -4.44
N VAL A 165 -19.34 -1.97 -4.65
CA VAL A 165 -20.16 -0.75 -4.75
C VAL A 165 -20.80 -0.65 -6.15
N PRO A 166 -22.01 -0.05 -6.27
CA PRO A 166 -22.66 0.20 -7.56
C PRO A 166 -21.79 0.97 -8.56
N LYS A 167 -21.98 0.74 -9.85
CA LYS A 167 -21.18 1.37 -10.94
C LYS A 167 -21.33 2.89 -11.01
N ASP A 168 -22.44 3.43 -10.50
CA ASP A 168 -22.79 4.85 -10.44
C ASP A 168 -22.34 5.52 -9.13
N THR A 169 -21.60 4.82 -8.28
CA THR A 169 -21.08 5.36 -7.02
C THR A 169 -20.02 6.43 -7.28
N ASP A 170 -20.20 7.61 -6.69
CA ASP A 170 -19.11 8.58 -6.55
C ASP A 170 -18.08 8.03 -5.55
N LEU A 171 -17.04 7.39 -6.08
CA LEU A 171 -15.98 6.76 -5.31
C LEU A 171 -15.23 7.76 -4.42
N ASN A 172 -15.08 9.01 -4.85
CA ASN A 172 -14.39 10.04 -4.06
C ASN A 172 -15.20 10.37 -2.82
N HIS A 173 -16.49 10.66 -3.01
CA HIS A 173 -17.37 10.94 -1.89
C HIS A 173 -17.54 9.72 -0.97
N TYR A 174 -17.67 8.53 -1.54
CA TYR A 174 -17.78 7.28 -0.78
C TYR A 174 -16.54 7.05 0.09
N PHE A 175 -15.35 7.24 -0.47
CA PHE A 175 -14.08 7.15 0.25
C PHE A 175 -13.95 8.20 1.36
N GLU A 176 -14.31 9.46 1.10
CA GLU A 176 -14.33 10.53 2.12
C GLU A 176 -15.27 10.17 3.29
N VAL A 177 -16.48 9.68 3.00
CA VAL A 177 -17.48 9.34 4.03
C VAL A 177 -17.05 8.14 4.87
N MET A 178 -16.48 7.11 4.24
CA MET A 178 -16.10 5.87 4.92
C MET A 178 -14.88 6.07 5.82
N ASN A 179 -13.87 6.82 5.38
CA ASN A 179 -12.71 7.13 6.21
C ASN A 179 -13.00 8.11 7.35
N ASN A 180 -14.07 8.92 7.25
CA ASN A 180 -14.52 9.74 8.37
C ASN A 180 -15.14 8.91 9.53
N ARG A 181 -15.33 7.60 9.35
CA ARG A 181 -15.88 6.69 10.38
C ARG A 181 -14.85 5.67 10.92
N GLY A 182 -13.69 5.54 10.27
CA GLY A 182 -12.55 4.70 10.69
C GLY A 182 -11.37 5.54 11.18
N GLU A 183 -10.15 5.01 11.09
CA GLU A 183 -8.93 5.80 11.32
C GLU A 183 -8.94 7.01 10.36
N GLN A 184 -8.98 8.20 10.97
CA GLN A 184 -9.32 9.44 10.30
C GLN A 184 -8.24 9.78 9.27
N LEU A 185 -8.64 10.14 8.05
CA LEU A 185 -7.68 10.69 7.08
C LEU A 185 -7.02 11.90 7.71
N GLU A 186 -5.70 11.94 7.64
CA GLU A 186 -5.01 13.20 7.89
C GLU A 186 -5.48 14.22 6.84
N LYS A 187 -5.62 15.49 7.23
CA LYS A 187 -6.24 16.51 6.34
C LYS A 187 -5.55 16.61 4.97
N HIS A 188 -4.28 16.25 4.90
CA HIS A 188 -3.53 16.19 3.65
C HIS A 188 -4.04 15.08 2.71
N GLU A 189 -4.50 13.93 3.19
CA GLU A 189 -4.97 12.85 2.33
C GLU A 189 -6.29 13.19 1.61
N VAL A 190 -7.17 14.00 2.23
CA VAL A 190 -8.38 14.54 1.58
C VAL A 190 -8.01 15.49 0.43
N VAL A 191 -6.96 16.29 0.62
CA VAL A 191 -6.43 17.18 -0.43
C VAL A 191 -5.93 16.35 -1.62
N LYS A 192 -5.22 15.22 -1.36
CA LYS A 192 -4.79 14.29 -2.41
C LYS A 192 -5.97 13.76 -3.23
N ALA A 193 -7.03 13.30 -2.56
CA ALA A 193 -8.21 12.74 -3.22
C ALA A 193 -8.89 13.78 -4.14
N ARG A 194 -9.03 15.03 -3.67
CA ARG A 194 -9.61 16.12 -4.47
C ARG A 194 -8.76 16.46 -5.69
N LEU A 195 -7.44 16.49 -5.54
CA LEU A 195 -6.54 16.74 -6.66
C LEU A 195 -6.60 15.61 -7.69
N MET A 196 -6.61 14.36 -7.23
CA MET A 196 -6.80 13.19 -8.10
C MET A 196 -8.12 13.27 -8.88
N SER A 197 -9.21 13.75 -8.27
CA SER A 197 -10.48 13.94 -8.97
C SER A 197 -10.33 14.92 -10.14
N VAL A 198 -9.66 16.05 -9.93
CA VAL A 198 -9.46 17.06 -10.99
C VAL A 198 -8.57 16.52 -12.12
N LEU A 199 -7.55 15.72 -11.80
CA LEU A 199 -6.68 15.11 -12.81
C LEU A 199 -7.39 14.01 -13.60
N ASN A 200 -8.30 13.28 -12.95
CA ASN A 200 -9.07 12.23 -13.62
C ASN A 200 -10.06 12.80 -14.65
N ASP A 201 -10.46 14.06 -14.53
CA ASP A 201 -11.33 14.77 -15.48
C ASP A 201 -10.59 15.20 -16.77
N ILE A 202 -9.28 14.96 -16.88
CA ILE A 202 -8.51 15.20 -18.11
C ILE A 202 -8.94 14.19 -19.19
N GLU A 203 -9.41 14.71 -20.33
CA GLU A 203 -9.90 13.91 -21.47
C GLU A 203 -8.78 13.15 -22.19
N ASP A 204 -7.61 13.78 -22.34
CA ASP A 204 -6.44 13.17 -22.96
C ASP A 204 -5.80 12.14 -22.02
N LYS A 205 -5.71 10.89 -22.49
CA LYS A 205 -5.26 9.76 -21.67
C LYS A 205 -3.78 9.88 -21.29
N ASP A 206 -2.93 10.30 -22.22
CA ASP A 206 -1.48 10.38 -22.01
C ASP A 206 -1.17 11.55 -21.06
N GLU A 207 -1.88 12.68 -21.21
CA GLU A 207 -1.79 13.83 -20.30
C GLU A 207 -2.28 13.49 -18.90
N ARG A 208 -3.37 12.71 -18.79
CA ARG A 208 -3.90 12.24 -17.50
C ARG A 208 -2.90 11.35 -16.77
N GLU A 209 -2.37 10.33 -17.44
CA GLU A 209 -1.39 9.41 -16.84
C GLU A 209 -0.13 10.17 -16.38
N GLN A 210 0.41 11.05 -17.23
CA GLN A 210 1.58 11.87 -16.87
C GLN A 210 1.30 12.80 -15.69
N SER A 211 0.12 13.42 -15.64
CA SER A 211 -0.25 14.33 -14.55
C SER A 211 -0.40 13.61 -13.21
N ILE A 212 -0.97 12.40 -13.24
CA ILE A 212 -1.12 11.54 -12.05
C ILE A 212 0.27 11.10 -11.55
N ASP A 213 1.17 10.70 -12.45
CA ASP A 213 2.54 10.32 -12.11
C ASP A 213 3.33 11.47 -11.47
N VAL A 214 3.17 12.69 -11.99
CA VAL A 214 3.80 13.89 -11.41
C VAL A 214 3.24 14.16 -10.02
N LEU A 215 1.91 14.07 -9.84
CA LEU A 215 1.28 14.24 -8.54
C LEU A 215 1.79 13.20 -7.54
N ALA A 216 1.91 11.92 -7.94
CA ALA A 216 2.42 10.85 -7.08
C ALA A 216 3.87 11.14 -6.63
N LYS A 217 4.76 11.48 -7.57
CA LYS A 217 6.17 11.81 -7.27
C LYS A 217 6.30 12.98 -6.30
N VAL A 218 5.54 14.06 -6.52
CA VAL A 218 5.54 15.22 -5.64
C VAL A 218 5.00 14.84 -4.26
N TRP A 219 3.89 14.11 -4.23
CA TRP A 219 3.24 13.68 -2.99
C TRP A 219 4.19 12.84 -2.14
N ASP A 220 4.85 11.86 -2.74
CA ASP A 220 5.77 10.95 -2.03
C ASP A 220 7.02 11.68 -1.53
N ALA A 221 7.54 12.63 -2.32
CA ALA A 221 8.66 13.47 -1.89
C ALA A 221 8.30 14.37 -0.69
N THR A 222 7.04 14.77 -0.58
CA THR A 222 6.54 15.63 0.50
C THR A 222 6.00 14.88 1.71
N ALA A 223 5.63 13.60 1.54
CA ALA A 223 5.05 12.79 2.62
C ALA A 223 6.06 12.51 3.74
N ASN A 224 7.36 12.54 3.43
CA ASN A 224 8.43 12.37 4.41
C ASN A 224 8.88 13.74 4.95
N MET A 225 8.35 14.12 6.12
CA MET A 225 8.63 15.39 6.80
C MET A 225 9.97 15.40 7.57
N GLU A 226 10.68 14.28 7.66
CA GLU A 226 11.94 14.15 8.41
C GLU A 226 13.18 14.55 7.59
N ARG A 227 13.02 14.75 6.28
CA ARG A 227 14.08 15.15 5.36
C ARG A 227 13.64 16.32 4.50
N TYR A 228 14.61 17.12 4.02
CA TYR A 228 14.27 18.17 3.06
C TYR A 228 13.66 17.53 1.80
N ILE A 229 12.53 18.08 1.36
CA ILE A 229 11.75 17.66 0.17
C ILE A 229 12.62 17.36 -1.06
N GLN A 230 13.73 18.09 -1.23
CA GLN A 230 14.70 17.91 -2.31
C GLN A 230 15.27 16.48 -2.37
N TYR A 231 15.44 15.84 -1.21
CA TYR A 231 15.95 14.48 -1.08
C TYR A 231 14.91 13.41 -1.44
N GLY A 232 13.63 13.77 -1.53
CA GLY A 232 12.58 12.89 -2.06
C GLY A 232 12.59 12.74 -3.58
N PHE A 233 13.40 13.53 -4.30
CA PHE A 233 13.55 13.45 -5.75
C PHE A 233 14.88 12.82 -6.16
N SER A 234 14.90 12.21 -7.35
CA SER A 234 16.11 11.64 -7.95
C SER A 234 17.20 12.71 -8.12
N LYS A 235 18.47 12.30 -8.25
CA LYS A 235 19.59 13.25 -8.37
C LYS A 235 19.49 14.13 -9.63
N ALA A 236 18.92 13.57 -10.71
CA ALA A 236 18.66 14.27 -11.95
C ALA A 236 17.53 15.30 -11.77
N ASP A 237 16.38 14.86 -11.25
CA ASP A 237 15.20 15.72 -11.03
C ASP A 237 15.50 16.83 -10.02
N ARG A 238 16.30 16.53 -8.98
CA ARG A 238 16.70 17.50 -7.96
C ARG A 238 17.43 18.70 -8.54
N HIS A 239 18.37 18.45 -9.46
CA HIS A 239 19.15 19.51 -10.11
C HIS A 239 18.29 20.38 -11.03
N GLU A 240 17.29 19.78 -11.67
CA GLU A 240 16.36 20.46 -12.56
C GLU A 240 15.33 21.31 -11.79
N LEU A 241 14.80 20.75 -10.70
CA LEU A 241 13.78 21.35 -9.85
C LEU A 241 14.32 22.43 -8.91
N PHE A 242 15.39 22.12 -8.18
CA PHE A 242 15.88 22.94 -7.07
C PHE A 242 17.18 23.69 -7.40
N GLY A 243 17.79 23.40 -8.57
CA GLY A 243 19.06 23.99 -8.98
C GLY A 243 20.28 23.33 -8.33
N LYS A 244 21.48 23.84 -8.64
CA LYS A 244 22.78 23.25 -8.22
C LYS A 244 23.16 23.53 -6.76
N THR A 245 22.45 24.43 -6.07
CA THR A 245 22.77 24.87 -4.71
C THR A 245 21.74 24.31 -3.74
N THR A 246 22.17 23.41 -2.85
CA THR A 246 21.38 22.73 -1.80
C THR A 246 20.98 23.67 -0.65
N GLY A 247 20.40 24.83 -0.98
CA GLY A 247 19.99 25.84 -0.01
C GLY A 247 19.08 26.94 -0.57
N ALA A 248 18.57 26.81 -1.79
CA ALA A 248 17.64 27.78 -2.35
C ALA A 248 16.20 27.54 -1.85
N SER A 249 15.59 28.59 -1.30
CA SER A 249 14.15 28.71 -1.04
C SER A 249 13.32 28.26 -2.25
N LEU A 250 12.12 27.70 -1.99
CA LEU A 250 11.16 27.20 -2.98
C LEU A 250 11.26 27.96 -4.31
N PRO A 251 11.82 27.35 -5.36
CA PRO A 251 12.03 28.08 -6.57
C PRO A 251 10.69 28.20 -7.29
N HIS A 252 10.44 29.40 -7.79
CA HIS A 252 9.46 29.81 -8.80
C HIS A 252 9.46 28.95 -10.11
N LYS A 253 10.16 27.80 -10.11
CA LYS A 253 10.45 26.86 -11.21
C LYS A 253 9.73 25.52 -11.11
N VAL A 254 8.87 25.29 -10.12
CA VAL A 254 7.97 24.12 -10.12
C VAL A 254 7.10 24.07 -11.38
N LEU A 255 6.67 25.25 -11.85
CA LEU A 255 6.02 25.45 -13.16
C LEU A 255 6.84 24.92 -14.35
N LYS A 256 8.17 24.79 -14.19
CA LYS A 256 9.05 24.27 -15.23
C LYS A 256 9.01 22.74 -15.29
N MET A 257 8.72 22.03 -14.20
CA MET A 257 8.50 20.57 -14.25
C MET A 257 7.18 20.24 -14.95
N CYS A 258 6.13 21.01 -14.65
CA CYS A 258 4.86 20.96 -15.39
C CYS A 258 4.98 21.36 -16.87
N LYS A 259 6.11 21.95 -17.30
CA LYS A 259 6.38 22.35 -18.70
C LYS A 259 7.45 21.51 -19.38
N ALA A 260 8.38 20.92 -18.63
CA ALA A 260 9.48 20.09 -19.14
C ALA A 260 9.06 18.63 -19.28
N SER A 261 8.19 18.14 -18.40
CA SER A 261 7.58 16.81 -18.49
C SER A 261 6.33 16.78 -19.38
N LEU A 262 5.79 17.95 -19.75
CA LEU A 262 4.58 18.10 -20.56
C LEU A 262 4.84 19.16 -21.66
N PRO A 263 5.34 18.77 -22.84
CA PRO A 263 5.58 19.70 -23.94
C PRO A 263 4.30 20.37 -24.49
N MET A 264 3.11 19.87 -24.13
CA MET A 264 1.82 20.29 -24.72
C MET A 264 0.84 20.98 -23.75
N VAL A 265 1.10 21.04 -22.44
CA VAL A 265 0.15 21.57 -21.42
C VAL A 265 0.06 23.11 -21.37
N SER A 266 0.67 23.81 -22.32
CA SER A 266 0.70 25.28 -22.34
C SER A 266 -0.64 26.00 -22.60
N SER A 267 -1.78 25.29 -22.60
CA SER A 267 -3.07 25.89 -22.99
C SER A 267 -4.17 25.90 -21.91
N ASN A 268 -4.03 25.20 -20.77
CA ASN A 268 -5.09 25.16 -19.75
C ASN A 268 -4.70 25.82 -18.41
N PRO A 269 -5.10 27.09 -18.17
CA PRO A 269 -4.70 27.85 -16.98
C PRO A 269 -5.27 27.32 -15.65
N ARG A 270 -6.31 26.47 -15.67
CA ARG A 270 -6.87 25.87 -14.44
C ARG A 270 -5.98 24.76 -13.87
N THR A 271 -5.33 24.00 -14.73
CA THR A 271 -4.42 22.90 -14.36
C THR A 271 -3.12 23.46 -13.78
N GLU A 272 -2.56 24.51 -14.38
CA GLU A 272 -1.39 25.23 -13.84
C GLU A 272 -1.67 25.83 -12.45
N GLN A 273 -2.85 26.42 -12.23
CA GLN A 273 -3.23 26.98 -10.93
C GLN A 273 -3.41 25.93 -9.84
N SER A 274 -4.00 24.77 -10.18
CA SER A 274 -4.24 23.69 -9.22
C SER A 274 -2.95 23.02 -8.75
N LEU A 275 -1.99 22.80 -9.67
CA LEU A 275 -0.65 22.27 -9.36
C LEU A 275 0.19 23.28 -8.55
N MET A 276 0.02 24.58 -8.81
CA MET A 276 0.68 25.64 -8.03
C MET A 276 0.12 25.72 -6.61
N PHE A 277 -1.19 25.54 -6.42
CA PHE A 277 -1.84 25.52 -5.11
C PHE A 277 -1.39 24.33 -4.25
N LEU A 278 -1.24 23.15 -4.87
CA LEU A 278 -0.69 21.95 -4.24
C LEU A 278 0.71 22.19 -3.65
N PHE A 279 1.62 22.80 -4.41
CA PHE A 279 2.99 23.02 -3.95
C PHE A 279 3.08 24.02 -2.79
N VAL A 280 2.24 25.06 -2.81
CA VAL A 280 2.19 26.06 -1.73
C VAL A 280 1.59 25.45 -0.45
N CYS A 281 0.51 24.68 -0.55
CA CYS A 281 -0.13 24.09 0.64
C CYS A 281 0.69 22.98 1.32
N VAL A 282 1.59 22.31 0.60
CA VAL A 282 2.37 21.20 1.15
C VAL A 282 3.74 21.63 1.69
N THR A 283 4.17 22.86 1.39
CA THR A 283 5.47 23.40 1.84
C THR A 283 5.39 24.45 2.94
N CYS A 284 4.19 24.77 3.43
CA CYS A 284 3.93 25.67 4.55
C CYS A 284 3.38 24.93 5.77
#